data_AF-A0A8S9FSH2-F1
#
_entry.id   AF-A0A8S9FSH2-F1
#
_cell.length_a   1.000
_cell.length_b   1.000
_cell.length_c   1.000
_cell.angle_alpha   90.00
_cell.angle_beta   90.00
_cell.angle_gamma   90.00
#
_symmetry.space_group_name_H-M   'P 1'
#
loop_
_entity.id
_entity.type
_entity.pdbx_description
1 polymer ?
#
loop_
_entity_poly.entity_id
_entity_poly.type
_entity_poly.pdbx_seq_one_letter_code
_entity_poly.pdbx_strand_id
1 'polypeptide(L)'
;YLCPEPYPEENLKSLQSNNIKLFQFGIQGKTDPPTPMPKDTVLSALRVLVDVRNHPILIHCKQGKHRTGCLVGCLRKVQNWCLSSVLEEYQNCAGLKWRQRDLAFIEEFDVHGLRQCLYSIIYQYNGYGLKRRKLLYQEENLVVQEQRKPQATKGW
;
A
#
# COMPACT_ATOMS: atom_id res chain seq x y z
N TYR A 1 -0.01 6.95 -1.84
CA TYR A 1 -1.23 7.73 -2.17
C TYR A 1 -2.38 6.77 -2.46
N LEU A 2 -3.55 6.97 -1.84
CA LEU A 2 -4.66 6.01 -1.90
C LEU A 2 -5.81 6.40 -2.84
N CYS A 3 -5.65 7.44 -3.66
CA CYS A 3 -6.71 7.89 -4.55
C CYS A 3 -6.46 7.44 -6.00
N PRO A 4 -7.54 7.19 -6.78
CA PRO A 4 -7.41 6.78 -8.18
C PRO A 4 -7.02 7.93 -9.11
N GLU A 5 -7.27 9.18 -8.73
CA GLU A 5 -6.92 10.35 -9.54
C GLU A 5 -5.40 10.48 -9.68
N PRO A 6 -4.88 11.03 -10.78
CA PRO A 6 -3.44 11.28 -10.92
C PRO A 6 -2.93 12.18 -9.79
N TYR A 7 -1.69 11.92 -9.34
CA TYR A 7 -1.05 12.75 -8.33
C TYR A 7 -0.73 14.14 -8.93
N PRO A 8 -0.95 15.25 -8.20
CA PRO A 8 -0.68 16.59 -8.72
C PRO A 8 0.77 16.75 -9.19
N GLU A 9 0.96 17.34 -10.38
CA GLU A 9 2.27 17.47 -11.02
C GLU A 9 3.27 18.26 -10.18
N GLU A 10 2.81 19.32 -9.50
CA GLU A 10 3.65 20.14 -8.62
C GLU A 10 4.24 19.29 -7.49
N ASN A 11 3.39 18.47 -6.85
CA ASN A 11 3.83 17.57 -5.79
C ASN A 11 4.74 16.48 -6.35
N LEU A 12 4.48 15.95 -7.57
CA LEU A 12 5.36 14.96 -8.21
C LEU A 12 6.78 15.52 -8.42
N LYS A 13 6.91 16.77 -8.86
CA LYS A 13 8.22 17.43 -9.03
C LYS A 13 8.96 17.52 -7.69
N SER A 14 8.24 17.86 -6.61
CA SER A 14 8.82 17.89 -5.25
C SER A 14 9.23 16.50 -4.77
N LEU A 15 8.46 15.44 -5.05
CA LEU A 15 8.85 14.07 -4.71
C LEU A 15 10.13 13.67 -5.45
N GLN A 16 10.25 14.00 -6.73
CA GLN A 16 11.44 13.71 -7.52
C GLN A 16 12.68 14.46 -7.02
N SER A 17 12.56 15.75 -6.71
CA SER A 17 13.70 16.54 -6.20
C SER A 17 14.17 16.07 -4.82
N ASN A 18 13.27 15.52 -4.00
CA ASN A 18 13.59 14.98 -2.69
C ASN A 18 13.89 13.46 -2.70
N ASN A 19 13.98 12.84 -3.88
CA ASN A 19 14.18 11.39 -4.05
C ASN A 19 13.17 10.52 -3.27
N ILE A 20 11.92 10.98 -3.21
CA ILE A 20 10.81 10.28 -2.56
C ILE A 20 10.06 9.45 -3.61
N LYS A 21 10.00 8.14 -3.38
CA LYS A 21 9.23 7.22 -4.23
C LYS A 21 7.73 7.31 -3.91
N LEU A 22 6.91 7.53 -4.93
CA LEU A 22 5.46 7.45 -4.81
C LEU A 22 4.96 6.02 -5.09
N PHE A 23 4.13 5.49 -4.19
CA PHE A 23 3.33 4.29 -4.43
C PHE A 23 1.86 4.69 -4.52
N GLN A 24 1.16 4.32 -5.59
CA GLN A 24 -0.24 4.71 -5.81
C GLN A 24 -1.16 3.48 -5.80
N PHE A 25 -2.10 3.48 -4.85
CA PHE A 25 -3.11 2.45 -4.72
C PHE A 25 -4.49 3.07 -4.90
N GLY A 26 -5.03 3.00 -6.12
CA GLY A 26 -6.30 3.63 -6.47
C GLY A 26 -7.48 2.98 -5.75
N ILE A 27 -7.97 3.59 -4.67
CA ILE A 27 -9.20 3.15 -3.98
C ILE A 27 -10.30 4.16 -4.25
N GLN A 28 -11.39 3.68 -4.86
CA GLN A 28 -12.55 4.51 -5.18
C GLN A 28 -13.14 5.15 -3.91
N GLY A 29 -13.55 6.41 -4.05
CA GLY A 29 -14.08 7.22 -2.97
C GLY A 29 -15.56 6.96 -2.71
N LYS A 30 -16.33 8.04 -2.55
CA LYS A 30 -17.79 7.97 -2.49
C LYS A 30 -18.30 7.73 -3.92
N THR A 31 -18.77 6.53 -4.20
CA THR A 31 -19.46 6.15 -5.44
C THR A 31 -20.94 5.89 -5.15
N ASP A 32 -21.78 6.03 -6.18
CA ASP A 32 -23.20 5.67 -6.16
C ASP A 32 -23.51 4.84 -7.45
N PRO A 33 -23.77 3.53 -7.36
CA PRO A 33 -23.91 2.75 -6.14
C PRO A 33 -22.58 2.60 -5.39
N PRO A 34 -22.63 2.36 -4.06
CA PRO A 34 -21.42 2.35 -3.27
C PRO A 34 -20.52 1.13 -3.54
N THR A 35 -19.30 1.37 -3.99
CA THR A 35 -18.32 0.31 -4.27
C THR A 35 -17.66 -0.16 -2.96
N PRO A 36 -17.47 -1.47 -2.77
CA PRO A 36 -16.71 -1.98 -1.63
C PRO A 36 -15.22 -1.64 -1.74
N MET A 37 -14.55 -1.58 -0.59
CA MET A 37 -13.09 -1.40 -0.52
C MET A 37 -12.38 -2.63 -1.14
N PRO A 38 -11.48 -2.45 -2.12
CA PRO A 38 -10.81 -3.55 -2.78
C PRO A 38 -9.76 -4.20 -1.87
N LYS A 39 -10.01 -5.45 -1.44
CA LYS A 39 -9.13 -6.21 -0.52
C LYS A 39 -7.71 -6.37 -1.09
N ASP A 40 -7.57 -6.70 -2.38
CA ASP A 40 -6.27 -6.93 -3.02
C ASP A 40 -5.40 -5.67 -3.09
N THR A 41 -6.02 -4.52 -3.35
CA THR A 41 -5.34 -3.22 -3.35
C THR A 41 -4.85 -2.87 -1.95
N VAL A 42 -5.68 -3.10 -0.91
CA VAL A 42 -5.28 -2.89 0.48
C VAL A 42 -4.15 -3.84 0.88
N LEU A 43 -4.22 -5.12 0.48
CA LEU A 43 -3.17 -6.10 0.72
C LEU A 43 -1.84 -5.68 0.06
N SER A 44 -1.90 -5.19 -1.18
CA SER A 44 -0.73 -4.68 -1.92
C SER A 44 -0.12 -3.46 -1.24
N ALA A 45 -0.96 -2.55 -0.75
CA ALA A 45 -0.50 -1.40 0.05
C ALA A 45 0.16 -1.85 1.36
N LEU A 46 -0.43 -2.81 2.09
CA LEU A 46 0.15 -3.36 3.31
C LEU A 46 1.53 -3.99 3.06
N ARG A 47 1.74 -4.67 1.93
CA ARG A 47 3.06 -5.22 1.55
C ARG A 47 4.14 -4.14 1.41
N VAL A 48 3.79 -2.94 0.96
CA VAL A 48 4.72 -1.80 0.94
C VAL A 48 5.00 -1.30 2.35
N LEU A 49 3.96 -1.23 3.21
CA LEU A 49 4.07 -0.72 4.57
C LEU A 49 4.91 -1.60 5.50
N VAL A 50 4.81 -2.92 5.37
CA VAL A 50 5.59 -3.87 6.19
C VAL A 50 7.06 -3.98 5.77
N ASP A 51 7.41 -3.52 4.57
CA ASP A 51 8.79 -3.51 4.10
C ASP A 51 9.54 -2.32 4.68
N VAL A 52 10.37 -2.59 5.68
CA VAL A 52 11.20 -1.62 6.41
C VAL A 52 12.11 -0.78 5.51
N ARG A 53 12.45 -1.26 4.30
CA ARG A 53 13.31 -0.53 3.36
C ARG A 53 12.65 0.70 2.75
N ASN A 54 11.31 0.76 2.80
CA ASN A 54 10.55 1.91 2.31
C ASN A 54 10.40 3.00 3.39
N HIS A 55 10.82 2.76 4.63
CA HIS A 55 10.63 3.71 5.73
C HIS A 55 11.69 4.83 5.72
N PRO A 56 11.30 6.08 6.05
CA PRO A 56 9.98 6.53 6.51
C PRO A 56 8.91 6.65 5.41
N ILE A 57 7.65 6.26 5.70
CA ILE A 57 6.52 6.28 4.75
C ILE A 57 5.42 7.26 5.20
N LEU A 58 4.93 8.08 4.27
CA LEU A 58 3.71 8.87 4.44
C LEU A 58 2.50 8.19 3.78
N ILE A 59 1.49 7.86 4.58
CA ILE A 59 0.20 7.34 4.09
C ILE A 59 -0.79 8.49 4.01
N HIS A 60 -1.34 8.75 2.82
CA HIS A 60 -2.40 9.73 2.70
C HIS A 60 -3.40 9.40 1.57
N CYS A 61 -4.61 9.92 1.75
CA CYS A 61 -5.63 10.03 0.72
C CYS A 61 -6.04 11.51 0.61
N LYS A 62 -7.26 11.81 0.15
CA LYS A 62 -7.76 13.20 0.05
C LYS A 62 -7.91 13.90 1.41
N GLN A 63 -8.41 13.19 2.43
CA GLN A 63 -8.67 13.77 3.77
C GLN A 63 -8.00 12.99 4.90
N GLY A 64 -7.30 11.90 4.60
CA GLY A 64 -6.67 11.05 5.64
C GLY A 64 -7.65 10.28 6.54
N LYS A 65 -8.95 10.23 6.21
CA LYS A 65 -9.99 9.62 7.07
C LYS A 65 -10.33 8.19 6.67
N HIS A 66 -11.13 8.01 5.62
CA HIS A 66 -11.71 6.70 5.28
C HIS A 66 -10.68 5.71 4.75
N ARG A 67 -10.13 5.96 3.56
CA ARG A 67 -9.16 5.04 2.91
C ARG A 67 -7.90 4.85 3.75
N THR A 68 -7.38 5.96 4.29
CA THR A 68 -6.19 5.93 5.15
C THR A 68 -6.51 5.19 6.45
N GLY A 69 -7.64 5.48 7.10
CA GLY A 69 -8.05 4.84 8.34
C GLY A 69 -8.28 3.34 8.17
N CYS A 70 -8.91 2.89 7.07
CA CYS A 70 -9.06 1.47 6.78
C CYS A 70 -7.70 0.78 6.61
N LEU A 71 -6.78 1.37 5.85
CA LEU A 71 -5.45 0.80 5.64
C LEU A 71 -4.65 0.74 6.94
N VAL A 72 -4.67 1.81 7.74
CA VAL A 72 -4.02 1.86 9.06
C VAL A 72 -4.67 0.85 10.00
N GLY A 73 -5.99 0.74 10.02
CA GLY A 73 -6.69 -0.26 10.82
C GLY A 73 -6.28 -1.70 10.46
N CYS A 74 -6.14 -2.00 9.16
CA CYS A 74 -5.62 -3.29 8.72
C CYS A 74 -4.15 -3.49 9.16
N LEU A 75 -3.31 -2.44 9.12
CA LEU A 75 -1.95 -2.48 9.63
C LEU A 75 -1.93 -2.78 11.14
N ARG A 76 -2.83 -2.19 11.94
CA ARG A 76 -2.95 -2.50 13.38
C ARG A 76 -3.32 -3.96 13.65
N LYS A 77 -4.21 -4.53 12.84
CA LYS A 77 -4.51 -5.98 12.90
C LYS A 77 -3.26 -6.82 12.63
N VAL A 78 -2.43 -6.43 11.67
CA VAL A 78 -1.14 -7.10 11.41
C VAL A 78 -0.21 -6.97 12.61
N GLN A 79 -0.19 -5.81 13.27
CA GLN A 79 0.54 -5.53 14.52
C GLN A 79 -0.08 -6.20 15.76
N ASN A 80 -1.11 -7.03 15.59
CA ASN A 80 -1.74 -7.80 16.65
C ASN A 80 -2.41 -6.95 17.74
N TRP A 81 -2.91 -5.76 17.38
CA TRP A 81 -3.76 -4.96 18.25
C TRP A 81 -5.13 -5.63 18.44
N CYS A 82 -5.77 -5.41 19.59
CA CYS A 82 -7.13 -5.88 19.81
C CYS A 82 -8.12 -5.09 18.92
N LEU A 83 -9.14 -5.78 18.40
CA LEU A 83 -10.07 -5.19 17.43
C LEU A 83 -10.74 -3.91 17.95
N SER A 84 -11.12 -3.87 19.23
CA SER A 84 -11.74 -2.69 19.85
C SER A 84 -10.87 -1.44 19.74
N SER A 85 -9.57 -1.53 20.06
CA SER A 85 -8.66 -0.39 19.95
C SER A 85 -8.40 0.02 18.51
N VAL A 86 -8.43 -0.92 17.56
CA VAL A 86 -8.32 -0.60 16.13
C VAL A 86 -9.53 0.21 15.65
N LEU A 87 -10.73 -0.23 16.00
CA LEU A 87 -11.97 0.45 15.61
C LEU A 87 -12.08 1.84 16.28
N GLU A 88 -11.66 1.94 17.54
CA GLU A 88 -11.60 3.21 18.28
C GLU A 88 -10.59 4.19 17.64
N GLU A 89 -9.37 3.75 17.30
CA GLU A 89 -8.39 4.58 16.59
C GLU A 89 -8.97 5.12 15.28
N TYR A 90 -9.62 4.26 14.49
CA TYR A 90 -10.28 4.67 13.26
C TYR A 90 -11.37 5.74 13.51
N GLN A 91 -12.24 5.52 14.50
CA GLN A 91 -13.32 6.46 14.82
C GLN A 91 -12.77 7.81 15.27
N ASN A 92 -11.74 7.81 16.11
CA ASN A 92 -11.08 9.03 16.57
C ASN A 92 -10.44 9.81 15.41
N CYS A 93 -9.76 9.13 14.48
CA CYS A 93 -9.16 9.78 13.31
C CYS A 93 -10.20 10.27 12.28
N ALA A 94 -11.29 9.52 12.07
CA ALA A 94 -12.35 9.93 11.17
C ALA A 94 -13.22 11.07 11.76
N GLY A 95 -13.35 11.11 13.09
CA GLY A 95 -14.22 12.01 13.84
C GLY A 95 -15.69 11.79 13.47
N LEU A 96 -16.46 12.88 13.43
CA LEU A 96 -17.90 12.86 13.09
C LEU A 96 -18.25 12.28 11.70
N LYS A 97 -17.24 12.01 10.86
CA LYS A 97 -17.42 11.47 9.50
C LYS A 97 -17.04 9.99 9.40
N TRP A 98 -16.98 9.26 10.51
CA TRP A 98 -16.75 7.82 10.50
C TRP A 98 -17.87 7.09 9.73
N ARG A 99 -17.57 5.90 9.19
CA ARG A 99 -18.53 5.12 8.38
C ARG A 99 -18.61 3.69 8.89
N GLN A 100 -19.82 3.17 9.04
CA GLN A 100 -20.04 1.77 9.43
C GLN A 100 -19.39 0.77 8.46
N ARG A 101 -19.41 1.08 7.15
CA ARG A 101 -18.77 0.23 6.13
C ARG A 101 -17.28 0.06 6.38
N ASP A 102 -16.60 1.13 6.78
CA ASP A 102 -15.15 1.09 6.99
C ASP A 102 -14.82 0.22 8.22
N LEU A 103 -15.62 0.32 9.29
CA LEU A 103 -15.51 -0.54 10.47
C LEU A 103 -15.71 -2.02 10.10
N ALA A 104 -16.80 -2.32 9.38
CA ALA A 104 -17.10 -3.68 8.91
C ALA A 104 -15.97 -4.23 8.02
N PHE A 105 -15.40 -3.39 7.15
CA PHE A 105 -14.25 -3.78 6.34
C PHE A 105 -13.02 -4.12 7.20
N ILE A 106 -12.69 -3.28 8.19
CA ILE A 106 -11.56 -3.53 9.09
C ILE A 106 -11.77 -4.84 9.86
N GLU A 107 -12.99 -5.09 10.36
CA GLU A 107 -13.35 -6.31 11.07
C GLU A 107 -13.19 -7.55 10.19
N GLU A 108 -13.75 -7.53 8.98
CA GLU A 108 -13.74 -8.66 8.04
C GLU A 108 -12.36 -8.91 7.38
N PHE A 109 -11.48 -7.92 7.35
CA PHE A 109 -10.20 -8.03 6.62
C PHE A 109 -9.30 -9.12 7.22
N ASP A 110 -9.05 -10.19 6.47
CA ASP A 110 -8.16 -11.27 6.91
C ASP A 110 -6.67 -10.91 6.70
N VAL A 111 -5.92 -10.90 7.79
CA VAL A 111 -4.48 -10.62 7.82
C VAL A 111 -3.61 -11.86 7.65
N HIS A 112 -4.18 -13.08 7.71
CA HIS A 112 -3.40 -14.32 7.62
C HIS A 112 -2.68 -14.43 6.28
N GLY A 113 -3.30 -14.01 5.18
CA GLY A 113 -2.68 -13.99 3.86
C GLY A 113 -1.38 -13.18 3.81
N LEU A 114 -1.29 -12.08 4.57
CA LEU A 114 -0.07 -11.29 4.66
C LEU A 114 1.00 -11.96 5.53
N ARG A 115 0.60 -12.58 6.66
CA ARG A 115 1.53 -13.30 7.56
C ARG A 115 2.24 -14.43 6.81
N GLN A 116 1.53 -15.21 6.00
CA GLN A 116 2.13 -16.28 5.20
C GLN A 116 3.15 -15.74 4.18
N CYS A 117 2.84 -14.60 3.53
CA CYS A 117 3.81 -13.93 2.65
C CYS A 117 5.05 -13.47 3.45
N LEU A 118 4.87 -12.84 4.61
CA LEU A 118 5.96 -12.35 5.45
C LEU A 118 6.87 -13.49 5.94
N TYR A 119 6.29 -14.61 6.38
CA TYR A 119 7.06 -15.77 6.76
C TYR A 119 7.87 -16.31 5.57
N SER A 120 7.26 -16.46 4.38
CA SER A 120 8.00 -16.89 3.19
C SER A 120 9.19 -15.98 2.86
N ILE A 121 9.07 -14.67 3.12
CA ILE A 121 10.15 -13.70 2.90
C ILE A 121 11.21 -13.85 4.00
N ILE A 122 10.83 -13.84 5.28
CA ILE A 122 11.75 -13.99 6.41
C ILE A 122 12.52 -15.31 6.34
N TYR A 123 11.86 -16.43 5.99
CA TYR A 123 12.52 -17.72 5.81
C TYR A 123 13.48 -17.75 4.62
N GLN A 124 13.21 -17.01 3.53
CA GLN A 124 14.20 -16.80 2.46
C GLN A 124 15.43 -15.99 2.92
N TYR A 125 15.26 -15.10 3.90
CA TYR A 125 16.36 -14.31 4.47
C TYR A 125 17.21 -15.09 5.50
N ASN A 126 16.61 -16.00 6.27
CA ASN A 126 17.25 -16.63 7.43
C ASN A 126 17.93 -17.99 7.17
N GLY A 127 17.84 -18.60 5.98
CA GLY A 127 18.66 -19.78 5.67
C GLY A 127 18.15 -20.62 4.50
N TYR A 128 19.09 -21.00 3.62
CA TYR A 128 18.97 -21.86 2.42
C TYR A 128 18.51 -21.17 1.11
N GLY A 129 19.37 -20.32 0.54
CA GLY A 129 19.28 -20.04 -0.90
C GLY A 129 19.96 -18.75 -1.35
N LEU A 130 21.14 -18.88 -1.94
CA LEU A 130 21.88 -17.82 -2.63
C LEU A 130 20.99 -16.98 -3.58
N LYS A 131 21.28 -15.67 -3.58
CA LYS A 131 20.83 -14.57 -4.49
C LYS A 131 19.53 -13.87 -4.10
N ARG A 132 19.69 -12.79 -3.31
CA ARG A 132 18.83 -11.59 -3.16
C ARG A 132 17.51 -11.63 -3.96
N ARG A 133 16.49 -12.30 -3.45
CA ARG A 133 15.12 -12.13 -3.97
C ARG A 133 14.50 -10.93 -3.26
N LYS A 134 14.52 -9.78 -3.92
CA LYS A 134 13.81 -8.58 -3.49
C LYS A 134 12.31 -8.89 -3.48
N LEU A 135 11.55 -8.41 -2.49
CA LEU A 135 10.10 -8.26 -2.65
C LEU A 135 9.85 -7.45 -3.93
N LEU A 136 9.35 -8.10 -4.97
CA LEU A 136 8.99 -7.47 -6.23
C LEU A 136 7.54 -7.00 -6.13
N TYR A 137 7.34 -5.70 -6.35
CA TYR A 137 6.00 -5.13 -6.51
C TYR A 137 5.61 -5.22 -7.99
N GLN A 138 4.35 -5.46 -8.31
CA GLN A 138 3.89 -5.49 -9.71
C GLN A 138 4.28 -4.21 -10.48
N GLU A 139 4.35 -3.05 -9.80
CA GLU A 139 4.79 -1.77 -10.38
C GLU A 139 6.29 -1.72 -10.73
N GLU A 140 7.16 -2.51 -10.09
CA GLU A 140 8.58 -2.57 -10.51
C GLU A 140 8.75 -3.19 -11.90
N ASN A 141 7.75 -3.92 -12.41
CA ASN A 141 7.77 -4.42 -13.79
C ASN A 141 7.50 -3.33 -14.84
N LEU A 142 6.84 -2.23 -14.48
CA LEU A 142 6.56 -1.14 -15.44
C LEU A 142 7.79 -0.25 -15.66
N VAL A 143 8.53 0.05 -14.58
CA VAL A 143 9.74 0.89 -14.67
C VAL A 143 10.90 0.17 -15.37
N VAL A 144 10.95 -1.17 -15.30
CA VAL A 144 12.03 -1.96 -15.92
C VAL A 144 11.82 -2.14 -17.44
N GLN A 145 10.59 -2.08 -17.95
CA GLN A 145 10.34 -2.27 -19.38
C GLN A 145 10.62 -1.01 -20.22
N GLU A 146 10.54 0.20 -19.65
CA GLU A 146 10.85 1.43 -20.39
C GLU A 146 12.36 1.71 -20.54
N GLN A 147 13.22 1.01 -19.80
CA GLN A 147 14.67 1.20 -19.85
C GLN A 147 15.41 0.25 -20.81
N ARG A 148 14.73 -0.69 -21.48
CA ARG A 148 15.33 -1.53 -22.52
C ARG A 148 14.88 -1.09 -23.92
N LYS A 149 15.38 0.05 -24.39
CA LYS A 149 15.44 0.29 -25.85
C LYS A 149 16.58 -0.57 -26.41
N PRO A 150 16.37 -1.36 -27.49
CA PRO A 150 17.45 -2.08 -28.14
C PRO A 150 18.44 -1.09 -28.75
N GLN A 151 19.71 -1.20 -28.36
CA GLN A 151 20.82 -0.59 -29.09
C GLN A 151 20.83 -1.19 -30.49
N ALA A 152 20.45 -0.38 -31.49
CA ALA A 152 20.69 -0.70 -32.89
C ALA A 152 22.20 -0.77 -33.12
N THR A 153 22.68 -1.96 -33.48
CA THR A 153 24.02 -2.20 -33.99
C THR A 153 24.20 -1.43 -35.30
N LYS A 154 25.18 -0.53 -35.33
CA LYS A 154 25.69 0.10 -36.55
C LYS A 154 26.61 -0.88 -37.28
N GLY A 155 26.53 -0.88 -38.61
CA GLY A 155 27.57 -1.37 -39.53
C GLY A 155 27.18 -2.67 -40.25
N TRP A 156 27.39 -2.86 -41.55
CA TRP A 156 28.00 -2.05 -42.62
C TRP A 156 27.08 -2.12 -43.85
#